data_AF-A0A382JGI8-F1
#
_entry.id   AF-A0A382JGI8-F1
#
_cell.length_a   1.000
_cell.length_b   1.000
_cell.length_c   1.000
_cell.angle_alpha   90.00
_cell.angle_beta   90.00
_cell.angle_gamma   90.00
#
_symmetry.space_group_name_H-M   'P 1'
#
loop_
_entity.id
_entity.type
_entity.pdbx_description
1 polymer ?
#
loop_
_entity_poly.entity_id
_entity_poly.type
_entity_poly.pdbx_seq_one_letter_code
_entity_poly.pdbx_strand_id
1 'polypeptide(L)'
;MRRIVSAIALSLCGAWVSTFGAGAFQVSALGSVEEITNCEDLLQQRNLTITYAGLAETSKGKSYCYVKGLLLPAVHFHVQLPLPGDWNGRFLKWGDGGKDGDLDFADHRVTEGYAVANSNTGHDNGAEPGSSFGYHNRQAEIDFGYRAVHLTTMAAKTMTGKKKTPARCSRFTNGSPCPWISSTWFLCGRIHPWMSP
;
A
#
# COMPACT_ATOMS: atom_id res chain seq x y z
N MET A 1 -48.79 -31.70 -74.26
CA MET A 1 -47.89 -31.67 -73.08
C MET A 1 -46.98 -30.45 -73.22
N ARG A 2 -47.24 -29.41 -72.41
CA ARG A 2 -46.58 -28.09 -72.46
C ARG A 2 -45.35 -28.12 -71.55
N ARG A 3 -44.19 -27.62 -71.98
CA ARG A 3 -43.05 -27.32 -71.10
C ARG A 3 -42.72 -25.84 -71.26
N ILE A 4 -43.05 -25.09 -70.21
CA ILE A 4 -42.81 -23.66 -70.05
C ILE A 4 -41.42 -23.52 -69.44
N VAL A 5 -40.58 -22.67 -70.03
CA VAL A 5 -39.28 -22.26 -69.50
C VAL A 5 -39.53 -21.03 -68.61
N SER A 6 -39.21 -21.11 -67.31
CA SER A 6 -39.28 -19.97 -66.38
C SER A 6 -37.87 -19.55 -65.97
N ALA A 7 -37.55 -18.29 -66.25
CA ALA A 7 -36.31 -17.62 -65.89
C ALA A 7 -36.26 -17.32 -64.38
N ILE A 8 -35.11 -17.58 -63.75
CA ILE A 8 -34.83 -17.24 -62.34
C ILE A 8 -34.17 -15.85 -62.33
N ALA A 9 -34.83 -14.89 -61.69
CA ALA A 9 -34.31 -13.56 -61.44
C ALA A 9 -33.31 -13.59 -60.26
N LEU A 10 -32.07 -13.17 -60.51
CA LEU A 10 -31.06 -12.92 -59.47
C LEU A 10 -31.37 -11.59 -58.78
N SER A 11 -31.81 -11.67 -57.51
CA SER A 11 -31.98 -10.52 -56.62
C SER A 11 -30.61 -10.10 -56.07
N LEU A 12 -30.17 -8.88 -56.41
CA LEU A 12 -28.97 -8.24 -55.88
C LEU A 12 -29.23 -7.83 -54.42
N CYS A 13 -28.63 -8.54 -53.47
CA CYS A 13 -28.59 -8.11 -52.08
C CYS A 13 -27.51 -7.03 -51.94
N GLY A 14 -27.93 -5.76 -51.81
CA GLY A 14 -27.04 -4.62 -51.60
C GLY A 14 -26.31 -4.73 -50.26
N ALA A 15 -24.97 -4.67 -50.31
CA ALA A 15 -24.12 -4.63 -49.13
C ALA A 15 -24.29 -3.28 -48.41
N TRP A 16 -24.92 -3.30 -47.24
CA TRP A 16 -24.84 -2.20 -46.29
C TRP A 16 -23.51 -2.32 -45.53
N VAL A 17 -22.55 -1.47 -45.89
CA VAL A 17 -21.33 -1.28 -45.11
C VAL A 17 -21.71 -0.43 -43.89
N SER A 18 -21.92 -1.07 -42.75
CA SER A 18 -22.02 -0.38 -41.47
C SER A 18 -20.65 0.15 -41.08
N THR A 19 -20.45 1.47 -41.20
CA THR A 19 -19.31 2.17 -40.61
C THR A 19 -19.44 2.11 -39.09
N PHE A 20 -18.74 1.18 -38.45
CA PHE A 20 -18.51 1.24 -37.02
C PHE A 20 -17.58 2.42 -36.73
N GLY A 21 -18.15 3.52 -36.24
CA GLY A 21 -17.39 4.64 -35.71
C GLY A 21 -16.53 4.17 -34.54
N ALA A 22 -15.21 4.34 -34.66
CA ALA A 22 -14.27 4.12 -33.58
C ALA A 22 -14.49 5.18 -32.50
N GLY A 23 -15.41 4.93 -31.57
CA GLY A 23 -15.50 5.67 -30.33
C GLY A 23 -14.26 5.37 -29.50
N ALA A 24 -13.44 6.39 -29.25
CA ALA A 24 -12.32 6.30 -28.33
C ALA A 24 -12.86 6.08 -26.91
N PHE A 25 -12.88 4.83 -26.46
CA PHE A 25 -13.12 4.48 -25.07
C PHE A 25 -11.89 4.93 -24.28
N GLN A 26 -11.98 6.07 -23.60
CA GLN A 26 -10.94 6.53 -22.69
C GLN A 26 -10.96 5.64 -21.45
N VAL A 27 -10.07 4.65 -21.42
CA VAL A 27 -9.74 3.91 -20.19
C VAL A 27 -8.96 4.88 -19.29
N SER A 28 -9.51 5.20 -18.12
CA SER A 28 -8.78 5.86 -17.04
C SER A 28 -7.55 5.01 -16.71
N ALA A 29 -6.35 5.54 -16.98
CA ALA A 29 -5.12 4.77 -16.90
C ALA A 29 -4.68 4.58 -15.44
N LEU A 30 -5.12 3.49 -14.82
CA LEU A 30 -4.45 2.89 -13.66
C LEU A 30 -3.09 2.35 -14.13
N GLY A 31 -2.12 3.24 -14.30
CA GLY A 31 -0.76 2.93 -14.75
C GLY A 31 -0.65 2.28 -16.14
N SER A 32 0.57 2.16 -16.64
CA SER A 32 0.94 1.34 -17.78
C SER A 32 1.05 -0.14 -17.39
N VAL A 33 0.92 -1.06 -18.36
CA VAL A 33 1.07 -2.52 -18.13
C VAL A 33 2.43 -2.87 -17.49
N GLU A 34 3.47 -2.11 -17.82
CA GLU A 34 4.79 -2.24 -17.20
C GLU A 34 4.76 -1.88 -15.72
N GLU A 35 4.09 -0.80 -15.34
CA GLU A 35 3.97 -0.38 -13.93
C GLU A 35 3.15 -1.36 -13.09
N ILE A 36 2.13 -1.99 -13.68
CA ILE A 36 1.36 -3.06 -13.04
C ILE A 36 2.28 -4.25 -12.77
N THR A 37 2.97 -4.75 -13.81
CA THR A 37 3.87 -5.90 -13.69
C THR A 37 4.98 -5.64 -12.68
N ASN A 38 5.62 -4.47 -12.74
CA ASN A 38 6.69 -4.09 -11.80
C ASN A 38 6.21 -4.03 -10.34
N CYS A 39 4.94 -3.64 -10.11
CA CYS A 39 4.35 -3.64 -8.79
C CYS A 39 4.06 -5.07 -8.30
N GLU A 40 3.47 -5.90 -9.14
CA GLU A 40 3.16 -7.30 -8.83
C GLU A 40 4.41 -8.14 -8.56
N ASP A 41 5.52 -7.86 -9.26
CA ASP A 41 6.81 -8.52 -9.08
C ASP A 41 7.36 -8.39 -7.65
N LEU A 42 6.91 -7.39 -6.87
CA LEU A 42 7.27 -7.27 -5.46
C LEU A 42 6.84 -8.50 -4.66
N LEU A 43 5.76 -9.19 -5.03
CA LEU A 43 5.32 -10.43 -4.37
C LEU A 43 6.39 -11.53 -4.34
N GLN A 44 7.38 -11.48 -5.24
CA GLN A 44 8.45 -12.47 -5.34
C GLN A 44 9.66 -12.17 -4.43
N GLN A 45 9.61 -11.11 -3.61
CA GLN A 45 10.68 -10.76 -2.66
C GLN A 45 10.84 -11.84 -1.57
N ARG A 46 11.90 -12.64 -1.65
CA ARG A 46 12.13 -13.78 -0.72
C ARG A 46 12.42 -13.40 0.73
N ASN A 47 12.77 -12.14 1.00
CA ASN A 47 13.18 -11.66 2.32
C ASN A 47 12.04 -11.00 3.10
N LEU A 48 10.85 -10.88 2.51
CA LEU A 48 9.69 -10.22 3.11
C LEU A 48 8.44 -11.05 2.84
N THR A 49 7.54 -11.13 3.82
CA THR A 49 6.23 -11.75 3.60
C THR A 49 5.28 -10.68 3.07
N ILE A 50 5.19 -10.58 1.75
CA ILE A 50 4.27 -9.66 1.07
C ILE A 50 3.00 -10.44 0.72
N THR A 51 1.86 -9.93 1.15
CA THR A 51 0.55 -10.57 0.98
C THR A 51 -0.24 -9.99 -0.18
N TYR A 52 0.09 -8.77 -0.59
CA TYR A 52 -0.56 -8.08 -1.69
C TYR A 52 0.38 -7.03 -2.30
N ALA A 53 0.36 -6.91 -3.62
CA ALA A 53 0.93 -5.79 -4.35
C ALA A 53 0.03 -5.49 -5.56
N GLY A 54 -0.32 -4.23 -5.77
CA GLY A 54 -1.15 -3.81 -6.89
C GLY A 54 -1.24 -2.29 -7.00
N LEU A 55 -1.66 -1.77 -8.15
CA LEU A 55 -1.83 -0.33 -8.33
C LEU A 55 -3.06 0.19 -7.58
N ALA A 56 -2.91 1.37 -6.99
CA ALA A 56 -3.96 2.13 -6.34
C ALA A 56 -3.82 3.61 -6.70
N GLU A 57 -4.84 4.40 -6.36
CA GLU A 57 -4.83 5.84 -6.60
C GLU A 57 -5.09 6.60 -5.30
N THR A 58 -4.43 7.74 -5.16
CA THR A 58 -4.72 8.69 -4.10
C THR A 58 -6.03 9.43 -4.39
N SER A 59 -6.61 10.06 -3.37
CA SER A 59 -7.74 10.99 -3.53
C SER A 59 -7.53 12.12 -4.58
N LYS A 60 -6.29 12.43 -4.95
CA LYS A 60 -5.93 13.42 -5.97
C LYS A 60 -5.61 12.81 -7.35
N GLY A 61 -5.90 11.53 -7.56
CA GLY A 61 -5.70 10.84 -8.84
C GLY A 61 -4.24 10.52 -9.17
N LYS A 62 -3.33 10.55 -8.18
CA LYS A 62 -1.97 10.05 -8.35
C LYS A 62 -1.94 8.54 -8.14
N SER A 63 -1.53 7.80 -9.16
CA SER A 63 -1.35 6.35 -9.08
C SER A 63 -0.06 5.98 -8.35
N TYR A 64 -0.11 4.89 -7.58
CA TYR A 64 1.02 4.36 -6.84
C TYR A 64 0.90 2.84 -6.70
N CYS A 65 2.02 2.16 -6.49
CA CYS A 65 2.03 0.75 -6.14
C CYS A 65 1.74 0.59 -4.64
N TYR A 66 0.62 -0.05 -4.33
CA TYR A 66 0.20 -0.36 -2.98
C TYR A 66 0.63 -1.77 -2.59
N VAL A 67 1.41 -1.87 -1.53
CA VAL A 67 1.99 -3.13 -1.07
C VAL A 67 1.54 -3.38 0.37
N LYS A 68 1.07 -4.58 0.67
CA LYS A 68 0.80 -5.03 2.05
C LYS A 68 1.68 -6.23 2.39
N GLY A 69 2.03 -6.36 3.65
CA GLY A 69 2.75 -7.52 4.14
C GLY A 69 2.59 -7.75 5.62
N LEU A 70 3.25 -8.82 6.08
CA LEU A 70 3.28 -9.26 7.46
C LEU A 70 4.72 -9.38 7.93
N LEU A 71 5.02 -8.76 9.06
CA LEU A 71 6.28 -8.92 9.79
C LEU A 71 5.97 -9.70 11.06
N LEU A 72 6.55 -10.90 11.16
CA LEU A 72 6.18 -11.83 12.21
C LEU A 72 6.48 -11.28 13.62
N PRO A 73 5.62 -11.60 14.61
CA PRO A 73 4.48 -12.51 14.49
C PRO A 73 3.17 -11.84 14.05
N ALA A 74 2.97 -10.53 14.26
CA ALA A 74 1.65 -9.90 14.12
C ALA A 74 1.64 -8.51 13.46
N VAL A 75 2.80 -7.95 13.07
CA VAL A 75 2.89 -6.59 12.53
C VAL A 75 2.45 -6.59 11.08
N HIS A 76 1.23 -6.12 10.83
CA HIS A 76 0.75 -5.86 9.49
C HIS A 76 1.25 -4.49 9.07
N PHE A 77 1.76 -4.40 7.84
CA PHE A 77 2.30 -3.15 7.33
C PHE A 77 1.85 -2.93 5.89
N HIS A 78 1.93 -1.68 5.47
CA HIS A 78 1.78 -1.32 4.07
C HIS A 78 2.81 -0.30 3.62
N VAL A 79 2.99 -0.24 2.30
CA VAL A 79 3.84 0.72 1.63
C VAL A 79 3.06 1.30 0.45
N GLN A 80 2.94 2.63 0.43
CA GLN A 80 2.48 3.40 -0.72
C GLN A 80 3.72 3.85 -1.49
N LEU A 81 4.04 3.15 -2.58
CA LEU A 81 5.23 3.38 -3.39
C LEU A 81 4.86 4.15 -4.67
N PRO A 82 5.24 5.43 -4.80
CA PRO A 82 5.01 6.17 -6.04
C PRO A 82 5.65 5.47 -7.22
N LEU A 83 5.02 5.58 -8.39
CA LEU A 83 5.56 5.09 -9.64
C LEU A 83 6.90 5.79 -9.96
N PRO A 84 7.79 5.18 -10.77
CA PRO A 84 9.13 5.71 -11.01
C PRO A 84 9.18 7.17 -11.46
N GLY A 85 8.20 7.64 -12.25
CA GLY A 85 8.11 9.02 -12.71
C GLY A 85 7.62 10.03 -11.66
N ASP A 86 6.91 9.57 -10.63
CA ASP A 86 6.34 10.41 -9.56
C ASP A 86 7.19 10.36 -8.27
N TRP A 87 8.17 9.46 -8.17
CA TRP A 87 8.97 9.29 -6.97
C TRP A 87 10.10 10.32 -6.84
N ASN A 88 10.10 11.08 -5.75
CA ASN A 88 11.14 12.08 -5.45
C ASN A 88 12.41 11.48 -4.79
N GLY A 89 12.51 10.16 -4.70
CA GLY A 89 13.64 9.45 -4.10
C GLY A 89 13.69 9.46 -2.57
N ARG A 90 12.67 10.02 -1.90
CA ARG A 90 12.57 10.09 -0.43
C ARG A 90 11.59 9.06 0.11
N PHE A 91 11.88 8.60 1.32
CA PHE A 91 11.08 7.65 2.08
C PHE A 91 10.61 8.28 3.39
N LEU A 92 9.39 7.97 3.78
CA LEU A 92 8.71 8.43 4.98
C LEU A 92 8.05 7.26 5.72
N LYS A 93 8.45 7.01 6.97
CA LYS A 93 7.62 6.20 7.88
C LYS A 93 6.52 7.11 8.42
N TRP A 94 5.28 6.83 8.05
CA TRP A 94 4.12 7.53 8.57
C TRP A 94 3.83 7.08 10.00
N GLY A 95 3.82 8.02 10.94
CA GLY A 95 3.56 7.75 12.35
C GLY A 95 2.13 7.31 12.61
N ASP A 96 1.93 6.68 13.76
CA ASP A 96 0.63 6.21 14.22
C ASP A 96 0.09 7.17 15.30
N GLY A 97 -0.97 6.82 16.04
CA GLY A 97 -1.52 7.66 17.11
C GLY A 97 -2.20 6.88 18.23
N GLY A 98 -2.22 7.46 19.44
CA GLY A 98 -2.98 6.89 20.57
C GLY A 98 -2.49 5.51 21.00
N LYS A 99 -3.36 4.50 20.85
CA LYS A 99 -3.11 3.09 21.17
C LYS A 99 -3.13 2.23 19.90
N ASP A 100 -2.73 2.83 18.77
CA ASP A 100 -2.84 2.33 17.39
C ASP A 100 -2.79 0.80 17.25
N GLY A 101 -3.77 0.24 16.55
CA GLY A 101 -3.79 -1.10 15.96
C GLY A 101 -4.45 -1.05 14.57
N ASP A 102 -4.15 0.01 13.81
CA ASP A 102 -4.80 0.39 12.55
C ASP A 102 -3.76 0.66 11.44
N LEU A 103 -4.18 0.67 10.18
CA LEU A 103 -3.29 1.05 9.06
C LEU A 103 -3.63 2.45 8.56
N ASP A 104 -2.72 3.40 8.82
CA ASP A 104 -2.87 4.79 8.44
C ASP A 104 -2.23 5.08 7.07
N PHE A 105 -2.88 5.94 6.29
CA PHE A 105 -2.45 6.33 4.95
C PHE A 105 -2.04 7.79 4.88
N ALA A 106 -1.10 8.11 4.00
CA ALA A 106 -0.62 9.47 3.80
C ALA A 106 -0.60 9.86 2.31
N ASP A 107 -1.75 9.77 1.66
CA ASP A 107 -1.94 10.12 0.24
C ASP A 107 -1.38 11.47 -0.16
N HIS A 108 -1.45 12.47 0.74
CA HIS A 108 -0.87 13.79 0.49
C HIS A 108 0.65 13.73 0.35
N ARG A 109 1.35 12.86 1.09
CA ARG A 109 2.80 12.65 0.97
C ARG A 109 3.15 11.84 -0.27
N VAL A 110 2.32 10.87 -0.63
CA VAL A 110 2.45 10.14 -1.91
C VAL A 110 2.33 11.12 -3.07
N THR A 111 1.37 12.05 -3.01
CA THR A 111 1.19 13.12 -4.01
C THR A 111 2.41 14.06 -4.08
N GLU A 112 3.09 14.30 -2.96
CA GLU A 112 4.37 15.03 -2.91
C GLU A 112 5.57 14.20 -3.39
N GLY A 113 5.34 12.96 -3.81
CA GLY A 113 6.32 12.03 -4.37
C GLY A 113 7.10 11.20 -3.34
N TYR A 114 6.67 11.14 -2.07
CA TYR A 114 7.32 10.31 -1.07
C TYR A 114 6.86 8.85 -1.18
N ALA A 115 7.78 7.91 -1.03
CA ALA A 115 7.43 6.55 -0.64
C ALA A 115 7.04 6.54 0.83
N VAL A 116 5.82 6.08 1.15
CA VAL A 116 5.28 6.10 2.50
C VAL A 116 5.12 4.67 3.00
N ALA A 117 5.47 4.40 4.26
CA ALA A 117 5.14 3.13 4.91
C ALA A 117 4.54 3.34 6.30
N ASN A 118 3.65 2.44 6.68
CA ASN A 118 2.94 2.45 7.96
C ASN A 118 2.65 1.00 8.42
N SER A 119 2.32 0.81 9.69
CA SER A 119 1.99 -0.49 10.27
C SER A 119 1.05 -0.36 11.44
N ASN A 120 0.24 -1.37 11.70
CA ASN A 120 -0.71 -1.47 12.83
C ASN A 120 -0.06 -1.71 14.21
N THR A 121 1.23 -1.41 14.30
CA THR A 121 2.10 -1.64 15.46
C THR A 121 1.99 -2.99 16.18
N GLY A 122 1.53 -4.04 15.48
CA GLY A 122 1.54 -5.43 15.97
C GLY A 122 0.25 -5.93 16.61
N HIS A 123 -0.86 -5.20 16.49
CA HIS A 123 -2.16 -5.62 17.02
C HIS A 123 -3.33 -5.00 16.23
N ASP A 124 -4.56 -5.42 16.52
CA ASP A 124 -5.77 -4.89 15.84
C ASP A 124 -6.65 -4.14 16.84
N ASN A 125 -6.88 -2.84 16.60
CA ASN A 125 -7.62 -1.99 17.52
C ASN A 125 -9.11 -2.40 17.66
N GLY A 126 -9.69 -3.00 16.61
CA GLY A 126 -11.06 -3.52 16.66
C GLY A 126 -11.20 -4.75 17.54
N ALA A 127 -10.20 -5.65 17.52
CA ALA A 127 -10.16 -6.86 18.32
C ALA A 127 -9.62 -6.62 19.75
N GLU A 128 -8.71 -5.66 19.90
CA GLU A 128 -7.92 -5.42 21.12
C GLU A 128 -8.07 -3.96 21.61
N PRO A 129 -9.31 -3.50 21.89
CA PRO A 129 -9.57 -2.12 22.24
C PRO A 129 -8.90 -1.71 23.55
N GLY A 130 -8.66 -0.41 23.74
CA GLY A 130 -8.23 0.15 25.03
C GLY A 130 -6.82 -0.28 25.47
N SER A 131 -5.94 -0.69 24.55
CA SER A 131 -4.62 -1.27 24.84
C SER A 131 -4.63 -2.69 25.40
N SER A 132 -5.74 -3.43 25.25
CA SER A 132 -5.83 -4.82 25.71
C SER A 132 -4.83 -5.76 25.05
N PHE A 133 -4.30 -5.37 23.87
CA PHE A 133 -3.19 -6.07 23.20
C PHE A 133 -1.97 -6.31 24.08
N GLY A 134 -1.72 -5.45 25.07
CA GLY A 134 -0.57 -5.58 25.98
C GLY A 134 -0.80 -6.59 27.11
N TYR A 135 -2.05 -6.97 27.37
CA TYR A 135 -2.40 -7.81 28.52
C TYR A 135 -1.83 -9.22 28.36
N HIS A 136 -0.88 -9.59 29.24
CA HIS A 136 -0.15 -10.86 29.18
C HIS A 136 0.52 -11.16 27.81
N ASN A 137 0.82 -10.13 27.03
CA ASN A 137 1.42 -10.28 25.72
C ASN A 137 2.61 -9.33 25.57
N ARG A 138 3.75 -9.77 26.11
CA ARG A 138 4.99 -8.99 26.09
C ARG A 138 5.49 -8.69 24.67
N GLN A 139 5.19 -9.55 23.71
CA GLN A 139 5.61 -9.35 22.33
C GLN A 139 4.85 -8.18 21.68
N ALA A 140 3.55 -8.05 21.92
CA ALA A 140 2.77 -6.92 21.40
C ALA A 140 3.20 -5.58 22.04
N GLU A 141 3.56 -5.58 23.32
CA GLU A 141 4.16 -4.39 23.97
C GLU A 141 5.48 -3.97 23.31
N ILE A 142 6.32 -4.93 22.90
CA ILE A 142 7.59 -4.67 22.20
C ILE A 142 7.33 -4.15 20.78
N ASP A 143 6.34 -4.70 20.09
CA ASP A 143 5.95 -4.30 18.74
C ASP A 143 5.46 -2.86 18.73
N PHE A 144 4.55 -2.53 19.64
CA PHE A 144 4.05 -1.19 19.87
C PHE A 144 5.15 -0.22 20.31
N GLY A 145 6.03 -0.66 21.22
CA GLY A 145 7.06 0.20 21.79
C GLY A 145 8.14 0.65 20.81
N TYR A 146 8.59 -0.23 19.91
CA TYR A 146 9.62 0.13 18.93
C TYR A 146 9.74 -0.81 17.72
N ARG A 147 9.45 -2.11 17.90
CA ARG A 147 9.88 -3.12 16.91
C ARG A 147 9.11 -2.99 15.60
N ALA A 148 7.81 -2.71 15.65
CA ALA A 148 7.00 -2.55 14.44
C ALA A 148 7.52 -1.42 13.55
N VAL A 149 7.74 -0.23 14.12
CA VAL A 149 8.28 0.93 13.39
C VAL A 149 9.63 0.62 12.75
N HIS A 150 10.53 -0.05 13.49
CA HIS A 150 11.84 -0.43 12.98
C HIS A 150 11.74 -1.40 11.81
N LEU A 151 11.00 -2.50 11.97
CA LEU A 151 10.90 -3.55 10.95
C LEU A 151 10.19 -3.04 9.69
N THR A 152 9.09 -2.29 9.84
CA THR A 152 8.39 -1.65 8.72
C THR A 152 9.30 -0.72 7.94
N THR A 153 10.14 0.06 8.63
CA THR A 153 11.15 0.91 7.99
C THR A 153 12.17 0.09 7.19
N MET A 154 12.64 -1.03 7.73
CA MET A 154 13.60 -1.90 7.05
C MET A 154 12.98 -2.60 5.83
N ALA A 155 11.73 -3.04 5.93
CA ALA A 155 10.97 -3.62 4.83
C ALA A 155 10.80 -2.61 3.68
N ALA A 156 10.32 -1.40 3.98
CA ALA A 156 10.12 -0.36 2.96
C ALA A 156 11.43 0.10 2.30
N LYS A 157 12.54 0.18 3.06
CA LYS A 157 13.88 0.46 2.50
C LYS A 157 14.37 -0.62 1.54
N THR A 158 14.01 -1.86 1.82
CA THR A 158 14.31 -3.00 0.94
C THR A 158 13.56 -2.87 -0.38
N MET A 159 12.26 -2.57 -0.33
CA MET A 159 11.42 -2.39 -1.53
C MET A 159 11.85 -1.17 -2.37
N THR A 160 12.16 -0.04 -1.73
CA THR A 160 12.61 1.18 -2.43
C THR A 160 14.06 1.11 -2.94
N GLY A 161 14.81 0.05 -2.63
CA GLY A 161 16.24 -0.07 -2.94
C GLY A 161 17.14 0.91 -2.17
N LYS A 162 16.59 1.69 -1.23
CA LYS A 162 17.30 2.72 -0.47
C LYS A 162 17.79 2.17 0.87
N LYS A 163 18.92 1.47 0.86
CA LYS A 163 19.56 0.94 2.09
C LYS A 163 20.11 2.02 3.05
N LYS A 164 20.22 3.29 2.62
CA LYS A 164 20.95 4.35 3.36
C LYS A 164 20.26 5.72 3.48
N THR A 165 18.96 5.86 3.21
CA THR A 165 18.29 7.15 3.46
C THR A 165 17.81 7.19 4.93
N PRO A 166 18.16 8.19 5.74
CA PRO A 166 17.56 8.36 7.04
C PRO A 166 16.06 8.60 6.84
N ALA A 167 15.23 7.74 7.42
CA ALA A 167 13.79 7.97 7.47
C ALA A 167 13.59 9.25 8.29
N ARG A 168 13.08 10.32 7.67
CA ARG A 168 12.63 11.47 8.44
C ARG A 168 11.31 11.05 9.08
N CYS A 169 11.29 10.75 10.38
CA CYS A 169 10.04 10.60 11.13
C CYS A 169 9.21 11.88 10.93
N SER A 170 8.08 11.82 10.23
CA SER A 170 7.10 12.90 10.34
C SER A 170 6.32 12.71 11.63
N ARG A 171 6.32 13.78 12.42
CA ARG A 171 5.57 14.04 13.65
C ARG A 171 4.23 13.29 13.73
N PHE A 172 3.99 12.59 14.85
CA PHE A 172 2.69 12.01 15.20
C PHE A 172 1.62 13.11 15.11
N THR A 173 0.45 12.79 14.58
CA THR A 173 -0.65 13.74 14.35
C THR A 173 -1.15 14.43 15.63
N ASN A 174 -0.78 13.94 16.82
CA ASN A 174 -1.12 14.53 18.13
C ASN A 174 0.08 15.11 18.91
N GLY A 175 1.13 15.56 18.23
CA GLY A 175 2.20 16.36 18.87
C GLY A 175 3.15 15.57 19.79
N SER A 176 3.01 14.24 19.89
CA SER A 176 4.03 13.40 20.51
C SER A 176 5.20 13.22 19.54
N PRO A 177 6.45 13.54 19.92
CA PRO A 177 7.58 13.22 19.07
C PRO A 177 7.64 11.69 18.86
N CYS A 178 8.13 11.21 17.69
CA CYS A 178 8.78 9.90 17.65
C CYS A 178 9.70 9.87 18.86
N PRO A 179 9.60 8.91 19.79
CA PRO A 179 10.63 8.77 20.80
C PRO A 179 11.90 8.58 19.99
N TRP A 180 12.73 9.62 19.98
CA TRP A 180 14.11 9.48 19.60
C TRP A 180 14.58 8.31 20.43
N ILE A 181 14.95 7.23 19.74
CA ILE A 181 15.68 6.12 20.32
C ILE A 181 17.01 6.73 20.81
N SER A 182 16.96 7.37 21.97
CA SER A 182 18.08 7.39 22.88
C SER A 182 17.99 6.05 23.57
N SER A 183 19.03 5.25 23.37
CA SER A 183 19.25 3.89 23.86
C SER A 183 19.14 3.74 25.39
N THR A 184 18.74 4.79 26.10
CA THR A 184 18.72 4.93 27.54
C THR A 184 17.37 4.59 28.17
N TRP A 185 16.26 4.59 27.43
CA TRP A 185 14.93 4.37 28.01
C TRP A 185 14.56 2.90 28.27
N PHE A 186 15.19 1.95 27.57
CA PHE A 186 14.90 0.52 27.74
C PHE A 186 15.86 -0.23 28.69
N LEU A 187 16.92 0.43 29.19
CA LEU A 187 17.86 -0.18 30.15
C LEU A 187 17.34 -0.17 31.60
N CYS A 188 16.22 0.50 31.88
CA CYS A 188 15.62 0.52 33.20
C CYS A 188 14.21 -0.02 33.09
N GLY A 189 13.99 -1.30 33.45
CA GLY A 189 12.72 -2.03 33.36
C GLY A 189 11.61 -1.43 34.24
N ARG A 190 11.17 -0.22 33.92
CA ARG A 190 10.10 0.50 34.62
C ARG A 190 8.96 0.71 33.62
N ILE A 191 7.96 -0.14 33.73
CA ILE A 191 6.67 -0.03 33.06
C ILE A 191 6.08 1.34 33.47
N HIS A 192 5.89 2.25 32.51
CA HIS A 192 5.23 3.53 32.79
C HIS A 192 3.72 3.31 33.01
N PRO A 193 3.07 4.07 33.91
CA PRO A 193 1.69 3.84 34.35
C PRO A 193 0.60 4.27 33.34
N TRP A 194 0.92 4.38 32.05
CA TRP A 194 -0.06 4.65 30.99
C TRP A 194 -0.85 3.41 30.56
N MET A 195 -0.58 2.28 31.21
CA MET A 195 -1.34 1.02 31.19
C MET A 195 -2.15 0.95 32.50
N SER A 196 -3.24 1.69 32.56
CA SER A 196 -4.32 1.43 33.51
C SER A 196 -5.63 1.73 32.80
N PRO A 197 -6.66 0.89 33.01
CA PRO A 197 -7.93 0.94 32.28
C PRO A 197 -8.66 2.28 32.41
#